data_AF-A0A418RNN5-F1
#
_entry.id   AF-A0A418RNN5-F1
#
_cell.length_a   1.000
_cell.length_b   1.000
_cell.length_c   1.000
_cell.angle_alpha   90.00
_cell.angle_beta   90.00
_cell.angle_gamma   90.00
#
_symmetry.space_group_name_H-M   'P 1'
#
loop_
_entity.id
_entity.type
_entity.pdbx_description
1 polymer ?
#
loop_
_entity_poly.entity_id
_entity_poly.type
_entity_poly.pdbx_seq_one_letter_code
_entity_poly.pdbx_strand_id
1 'polypeptide(L)'
;MVNLLAPHIKTIKDAAKKLTGEKRRAFQAQVAIDCLNSKPYLAEKMFGWDRRTVELGLNELCTGLVCFNDFKAPSNKKAETKKPQLELDIVALAEPES
;
A
#
# COMPACT_ATOMS: atom_id res chain seq x y z
N MET A 1 -15.28 21.32 -2.58
CA MET A 1 -15.69 19.90 -2.72
C MET A 1 -16.58 19.79 -3.95
N VAL A 2 -16.12 19.07 -4.97
CA VAL A 2 -16.89 18.86 -6.21
C VAL A 2 -18.04 17.90 -5.91
N ASN A 3 -19.24 18.19 -6.44
CA ASN A 3 -20.36 17.27 -6.32
C ASN A 3 -20.16 16.08 -7.29
N LEU A 4 -19.75 14.93 -6.75
CA LEU A 4 -19.53 13.71 -7.53
C LEU A 4 -20.84 12.92 -7.67
N LEU A 5 -21.38 12.86 -8.88
CA LEU A 5 -22.53 12.02 -9.21
C LEU A 5 -22.12 10.53 -9.31
N ALA A 6 -23.08 9.63 -9.08
CA ALA A 6 -22.89 8.18 -9.17
C ALA A 6 -22.17 7.68 -10.45
N PRO A 7 -22.49 8.15 -11.67
CA PRO A 7 -21.75 7.75 -12.87
C PRO A 7 -20.27 8.18 -12.86
N HIS A 8 -19.95 9.34 -12.29
CA HIS A 8 -18.57 9.79 -12.15
C HIS A 8 -17.80 8.88 -11.20
N ILE A 9 -18.40 8.55 -10.05
CA ILE A 9 -17.80 7.63 -9.08
C ILE A 9 -17.50 6.27 -9.73
N LYS A 10 -18.45 5.72 -10.50
CA LYS A 10 -18.27 4.46 -11.23
C LYS A 10 -17.12 4.53 -12.22
N THR A 11 -17.05 5.61 -13.01
CA THR A 11 -16.03 5.82 -14.04
C THR A 11 -14.63 5.97 -13.43
N ILE A 12 -14.51 6.76 -12.36
CA ILE A 12 -13.25 6.96 -11.62
C ILE A 12 -12.76 5.64 -11.02
N LYS A 13 -13.66 4.84 -10.44
CA LYS A 13 -13.31 3.51 -9.91
C LYS A 13 -12.84 2.56 -11.01
N ASP A 14 -13.49 2.59 -12.17
CA ASP A 14 -13.09 1.78 -13.32
C ASP A 14 -11.68 2.18 -13.84
N ALA A 15 -11.42 3.49 -13.97
CA ALA A 15 -10.11 4.00 -14.35
C ALA A 15 -9.00 3.56 -13.37
N ALA A 16 -9.24 3.67 -12.05
CA ALA A 16 -8.28 3.25 -11.03
C ALA A 16 -7.96 1.74 -11.11
N LYS A 17 -8.94 0.90 -11.43
CA LYS A 17 -8.73 -0.56 -11.56
C LYS A 17 -7.81 -0.93 -12.72
N LYS A 18 -7.80 -0.14 -13.80
CA LYS A 18 -6.97 -0.36 -14.99
C LYS A 18 -5.50 0.03 -14.78
N LEU A 19 -5.22 0.85 -13.77
CA LEU A 19 -3.86 1.24 -13.38
C LEU A 19 -3.30 0.24 -12.36
N THR A 20 -1.98 0.17 -12.18
CA THR A 20 -1.33 -0.64 -11.14
C THR A 20 -0.19 0.14 -10.47
N GLY A 21 0.27 -0.34 -9.32
CA GLY A 21 1.45 0.20 -8.63
C GLY A 21 1.37 1.70 -8.33
N GLU A 22 2.48 2.40 -8.55
CA GLU A 22 2.65 3.83 -8.38
C GLU A 22 1.69 4.65 -9.24
N LYS A 23 1.39 4.19 -10.47
CA LYS A 23 0.46 4.90 -11.38
C LYS A 23 -0.95 4.95 -10.83
N ARG A 24 -1.43 3.83 -10.25
CA ARG A 24 -2.75 3.78 -9.59
C ARG A 24 -2.79 4.74 -8.41
N ARG A 25 -1.74 4.72 -7.59
CA ARG A 25 -1.65 5.56 -6.39
C ARG A 25 -1.59 7.05 -6.74
N ALA A 26 -0.78 7.45 -7.71
CA ALA A 26 -0.72 8.82 -8.21
C ALA A 26 -2.08 9.28 -8.76
N PHE A 27 -2.78 8.44 -9.52
CA PHE A 27 -4.13 8.74 -9.99
C PHE A 27 -5.11 8.96 -8.83
N GLN A 28 -5.13 8.08 -7.85
CA GLN A 28 -6.01 8.19 -6.69
C GLN A 28 -5.71 9.46 -5.87
N ALA A 29 -4.44 9.82 -5.73
CA ALA A 29 -4.02 11.05 -5.07
C ALA A 29 -4.46 12.30 -5.83
N GLN A 30 -4.31 12.31 -7.16
CA GLN A 30 -4.79 13.42 -7.99
C GLN A 30 -6.31 13.59 -7.88
N VAL A 31 -7.07 12.50 -7.92
CA VAL A 31 -8.53 12.52 -7.67
C VAL A 31 -8.85 13.08 -6.28
N ALA A 32 -8.06 12.74 -5.26
CA ALA A 32 -8.26 13.27 -3.92
C ALA A 32 -8.02 14.78 -3.86
N ILE A 33 -7.00 15.30 -4.55
CA ILE A 33 -6.73 16.74 -4.68
C ILE A 33 -7.93 17.43 -5.34
N ASP A 34 -8.33 16.95 -6.53
CA ASP A 34 -9.29 17.65 -7.38
C ASP A 34 -10.72 17.57 -6.83
N CYS A 35 -11.11 16.43 -6.28
CA CYS A 35 -12.50 16.15 -5.92
C CYS A 35 -12.76 16.13 -4.41
N LEU A 36 -11.75 15.80 -3.59
CA LEU A 36 -11.93 15.46 -2.17
C LEU A 36 -11.22 16.41 -1.21
N ASN A 37 -10.76 17.58 -1.68
CA ASN A 37 -9.97 18.55 -0.90
C ASN A 37 -8.74 17.89 -0.24
N SER A 38 -8.07 16.99 -0.95
CA SER A 38 -6.92 16.21 -0.47
C SER A 38 -7.20 15.39 0.79
N LYS A 39 -8.46 14.96 1.03
CA LYS A 39 -8.84 14.17 2.22
C LYS A 39 -8.89 12.66 1.91
N PRO A 40 -7.94 11.85 2.42
CA PRO A 40 -7.86 10.41 2.15
C PRO A 40 -9.07 9.61 2.68
N TYR A 41 -9.61 10.00 3.84
CA TYR A 41 -10.81 9.38 4.40
C TYR A 41 -12.03 9.47 3.46
N LEU A 42 -12.14 10.56 2.69
CA LEU A 42 -13.23 10.67 1.71
C LEU A 42 -13.01 9.72 0.52
N ALA A 43 -11.76 9.41 0.17
CA ALA A 43 -11.46 8.48 -0.91
C ALA A 43 -11.85 7.05 -0.53
N GLU A 44 -11.62 6.68 0.73
CA GLU A 44 -12.12 5.43 1.32
C GLU A 44 -13.66 5.39 1.28
N LYS A 45 -14.33 6.42 1.81
CA LYS A 45 -15.80 6.47 1.88
C LYS A 45 -16.48 6.46 0.51
N MET A 46 -15.94 7.20 -0.46
CA MET A 46 -16.59 7.40 -1.78
C MET A 46 -16.20 6.32 -2.79
N PHE A 47 -14.94 5.91 -2.81
CA PHE A 47 -14.40 5.00 -3.82
C PHE A 47 -14.11 3.60 -3.28
N GLY A 48 -13.95 3.43 -1.97
CA GLY A 48 -13.51 2.19 -1.33
C GLY A 48 -12.00 1.96 -1.50
N TRP A 49 -11.21 3.03 -1.63
CA TRP A 49 -9.76 2.93 -1.75
C TRP A 49 -9.10 2.92 -0.37
N ASP A 50 -7.99 2.19 -0.26
CA ASP A 50 -7.20 2.16 0.98
C ASP A 50 -6.65 3.56 1.29
N ARG A 51 -6.96 4.04 2.51
CA ARG A 51 -6.61 5.38 2.96
C ARG A 51 -5.11 5.62 2.93
N ARG A 52 -4.30 4.65 3.37
CA ARG A 52 -2.83 4.78 3.45
C ARG A 52 -2.21 4.87 2.06
N THR A 53 -2.77 4.16 1.10
CA THR A 53 -2.35 4.23 -0.31
C THR A 53 -2.57 5.64 -0.87
N VAL A 54 -3.73 6.24 -0.60
CA VAL A 54 -4.03 7.62 -1.03
C VAL A 54 -3.13 8.63 -0.31
N GLU A 55 -2.92 8.48 1.00
CA GLU A 55 -1.97 9.31 1.78
C GLU A 55 -0.55 9.26 1.21
N LEU A 56 -0.07 8.06 0.90
CA LEU A 56 1.25 7.87 0.29
C LEU A 56 1.32 8.59 -1.06
N GLY A 57 0.31 8.43 -1.91
CA GLY A 57 0.27 9.10 -3.22
C GLY A 57 0.24 10.62 -3.12
N LEU A 58 -0.46 11.18 -2.11
CA LEU A 58 -0.45 12.62 -1.87
C LEU A 58 0.94 13.12 -1.47
N ASN A 59 1.65 12.39 -0.60
CA ASN A 59 3.01 12.73 -0.22
C ASN A 59 3.99 12.62 -1.39
N GLU A 60 3.85 11.58 -2.22
CA GLU A 60 4.64 11.40 -3.44
C GLU A 60 4.44 12.57 -4.41
N LEU A 61 3.19 12.98 -4.67
CA LEU A 61 2.89 14.14 -5.52
C LEU A 61 3.41 15.46 -4.93
N CYS A 62 3.31 15.63 -3.60
CA CYS A 62 3.79 16.84 -2.93
C CYS A 62 5.32 16.99 -2.99
N THR A 63 6.03 15.86 -2.90
CA THR A 63 7.51 15.84 -2.88
C THR A 63 8.14 15.64 -4.25
N GLY A 64 7.36 15.20 -5.25
CA GLY A 64 7.87 14.79 -6.56
C GLY A 64 8.65 13.47 -6.53
N LEU A 65 8.63 12.75 -5.41
CA LEU A 65 9.30 11.47 -5.24
C LEU A 65 8.30 10.32 -5.39
N VAL A 66 8.73 9.21 -5.99
CA VAL A 66 7.93 7.98 -6.05
C VAL A 66 8.49 6.98 -5.07
N CYS A 67 7.65 6.52 -4.14
CA CYS A 67 8.02 5.43 -3.25
C CYS A 67 7.94 4.11 -4.04
N PHE A 68 9.12 3.58 -4.35
CA PHE A 68 9.26 2.27 -4.95
C PHE A 68 9.08 1.21 -3.87
N ASN A 69 8.07 0.35 -4.04
CA ASN A 69 7.91 -0.82 -3.19
C ASN A 69 8.36 -2.04 -3.98
N ASP A 70 9.49 -2.61 -3.59
CA ASP A 70 10.10 -3.72 -4.31
C ASP A 70 9.41 -5.04 -3.93
N PHE A 71 8.17 -5.22 -4.39
CA PHE A 71 7.40 -6.44 -4.15
C PHE A 71 8.02 -7.68 -4.79
N LYS A 72 8.97 -7.50 -5.70
CA LYS A 72 9.74 -8.57 -6.35
C LYS A 72 11.06 -8.86 -5.63
N ALA A 73 11.47 -8.03 -4.67
CA ALA A 73 12.60 -8.37 -3.83
C ALA A 73 12.29 -9.72 -3.16
N PRO A 74 13.23 -10.68 -3.20
CA PRO A 74 13.05 -11.94 -2.50
C PRO A 74 12.67 -11.64 -1.05
N SER A 75 11.52 -12.15 -0.62
CA SER A 75 11.20 -12.15 0.79
C SER A 75 12.33 -12.83 1.54
N ASN A 76 12.68 -12.30 2.70
CA ASN A 76 13.76 -12.85 3.49
C ASN A 76 13.47 -14.33 3.75
N LYS A 77 14.34 -15.24 3.27
CA LYS A 77 14.16 -16.67 3.50
C LYS A 77 14.02 -16.93 4.99
N LYS A 78 13.17 -17.88 5.37
CA LYS A 78 12.95 -18.25 6.77
C LYS A 78 14.29 -18.57 7.44
N ALA A 79 14.39 -18.29 8.74
CA ALA A 79 15.66 -18.36 9.46
C ALA A 79 16.24 -19.79 9.43
N GLU A 80 15.39 -20.81 9.53
CA GLU A 80 15.73 -22.23 9.43
C GLU A 80 16.33 -22.61 8.07
N THR A 81 15.93 -21.94 6.98
CA THR A 81 16.53 -22.18 5.64
C THR A 81 17.95 -21.63 5.55
N LYS A 82 18.26 -20.58 6.32
CA LYS A 82 19.60 -19.97 6.38
C LYS A 82 20.50 -20.65 7.41
N LYS A 83 19.91 -21.22 8.45
CA LYS A 83 20.57 -21.89 9.56
C LYS A 83 19.89 -23.23 9.81
N PRO A 84 20.32 -24.30 9.12
CA PRO A 84 19.70 -25.62 9.26
C PRO A 84 19.75 -26.19 10.68
N GLN A 85 20.73 -25.78 11.50
CA GLN A 85 20.86 -26.21 12.89
C GLN A 85 20.07 -25.35 13.88
N LEU A 86 19.39 -24.29 13.43
CA LEU A 86 18.69 -23.35 14.30
C LEU A 86 17.67 -24.03 15.23
N GLU A 87 16.98 -25.06 14.75
CA GLU A 87 16.03 -25.82 15.56
C GLU A 87 16.72 -26.58 16.69
N LEU A 88 17.81 -27.28 16.37
CA LEU A 88 18.61 -28.01 17.37
C LEU A 88 19.22 -27.05 18.38
N ASP A 89 19.73 -25.91 17.93
CA ASP A 89 20.30 -24.88 18.80
C ASP A 89 19.25 -24.31 19.76
N ILE A 90 18.03 -24.04 19.27
CA ILE A 90 16.93 -23.55 20.09
C ILE A 90 16.53 -24.59 21.15
N VAL A 91 16.43 -25.86 20.77
CA VAL A 91 16.09 -26.94 21.70
C VAL A 91 17.19 -27.09 22.76
N ALA A 92 18.46 -27.14 22.35
CA ALA A 92 19.60 -27.26 23.27
C ALA A 92 19.69 -26.11 24.26
N LEU A 93 19.29 -24.89 23.87
CA LEU A 93 19.25 -23.72 24.75
C LEU A 93 18.02 -23.69 25.66
N ALA A 94 16.90 -24.28 25.23
CA ALA A 94 15.64 -24.26 25.97
C ALA A 94 15.53 -25.37 27.01
N GLU A 95 16.27 -26.46 26.85
CA GLU A 95 16.31 -27.52 27.86
C GLU A 95 17.16 -27.09 29.07
N PRO A 96 16.63 -27.23 30.30
CA PRO A 96 17.41 -26.94 31.50
C PRO A 96 18.54 -27.96 31.64
N GLU A 97 19.76 -27.48 31.92
CA GLU A 97 20.81 -28.38 32.39
C GLU A 97 20.34 -29.04 33.70
N SER A 98 20.20 -30.37 33.67
CA SER A 98 19.78 -31.18 34.81
C SER A 98 20.97 -31.81 35.53
#